data_AF-A0A9E3XGF8-F1
#
_entry.id   AF-A0A9E3XGF8-F1
#
_cell.length_a   1.000
_cell.length_b   1.000
_cell.length_c   1.000
_cell.angle_alpha   90.00
_cell.angle_beta   90.00
_cell.angle_gamma   90.00
#
_symmetry.space_group_name_H-M   'P 1'
#
loop_
_entity.id
_entity.type
_entity.pdbx_description
1 polymer ?
#
loop_
_entity_poly.entity_id
_entity_poly.type
_entity_poly.pdbx_seq_one_letter_code
_entity_poly.pdbx_strand_id
1 'polypeptide(L)'
;MKDPLIIGALGGSGTRVVARIVRQMGYFIGEYLNVSEDAMEFVPFYDHWINPFSAYRLQGAHLDLDRMGLDFAECVVRHRAPLHERNRHWGWKEPRSIYLLPFFHRIFPEMKFIQVLRDGRDM
;
A
#
# COMPACT_ATOMS: atom_id res chain seq x y z
N MET A 1 -2.39 15.18 9.11
CA MET A 1 -1.57 14.60 8.02
C MET A 1 -2.50 14.34 6.85
N LYS A 2 -2.08 14.49 5.60
CA LYS A 2 -2.96 14.16 4.46
C LYS A 2 -2.99 12.65 4.28
N ASP A 3 -4.15 12.07 4.02
CA ASP A 3 -4.28 10.63 3.80
C ASP A 3 -3.67 10.20 2.45
N PRO A 4 -3.17 8.96 2.35
CA PRO A 4 -2.42 8.48 1.20
C PRO A 4 -3.29 8.18 -0.02
N LEU A 5 -2.66 8.17 -1.18
CA LEU A 5 -3.15 7.45 -2.37
C LEU A 5 -2.50 6.06 -2.42
N ILE A 6 -3.30 5.01 -2.42
CA ILE A 6 -2.84 3.62 -2.44
C ILE A 6 -3.17 3.02 -3.81
N ILE A 7 -2.21 2.37 -4.45
CA ILE A 7 -2.39 1.68 -5.73
C ILE A 7 -2.23 0.18 -5.50
N GLY A 8 -3.29 -0.58 -5.74
CA GLY A 8 -3.33 -2.03 -5.55
C GLY A 8 -4.01 -2.77 -6.70
N ALA A 9 -3.73 -4.08 -6.82
CA ALA A 9 -4.33 -4.97 -7.80
C ALA A 9 -3.91 -6.43 -7.53
N LEU A 10 -4.43 -7.36 -8.34
CA LEU A 10 -3.76 -8.65 -8.52
C LEU A 10 -2.46 -8.46 -9.32
N GLY A 11 -1.44 -9.28 -9.07
CA GLY A 11 -0.18 -9.25 -9.82
C GLY A 11 -0.41 -9.39 -11.33
N GLY A 12 0.39 -8.73 -12.17
CA GLY A 12 0.22 -8.75 -13.63
C GLY A 12 -0.81 -7.75 -14.20
N SER A 13 -1.57 -7.06 -13.34
CA SER A 13 -2.65 -6.15 -13.78
C SER A 13 -2.20 -4.80 -14.38
N GLY A 14 -0.90 -4.50 -14.45
CA GLY A 14 -0.38 -3.26 -15.04
C GLY A 14 -0.29 -2.05 -14.09
N THR A 15 -0.30 -2.28 -12.77
CA THR A 15 -0.19 -1.22 -11.73
C THR A 15 1.04 -0.32 -11.88
N ARG A 16 2.12 -0.79 -12.51
CA ARG A 16 3.32 0.02 -12.80
C ARG A 16 3.00 1.24 -13.68
N VAL A 17 2.10 1.09 -14.67
CA VAL A 17 1.73 2.21 -15.55
C VAL A 17 1.02 3.30 -14.74
N VAL A 18 0.11 2.90 -13.85
CA VAL A 18 -0.61 3.82 -12.95
C VAL A 18 0.35 4.50 -11.97
N ALA A 19 1.30 3.77 -11.40
CA ALA A 19 2.32 4.33 -10.52
C ALA A 19 3.12 5.46 -11.22
N ARG A 20 3.55 5.24 -12.47
CA ARG A 20 4.25 6.25 -13.28
C ARG A 20 3.42 7.50 -13.52
N ILE A 21 2.15 7.34 -13.90
CA ILE A 21 1.23 8.47 -14.13
C ILE A 21 1.11 9.30 -12.85
N VAL A 22 0.86 8.65 -11.72
CA VAL A 22 0.71 9.31 -10.42
C VAL A 22 1.99 10.04 -10.01
N ARG A 23 3.17 9.45 -10.22
CA ARG A 23 4.46 10.13 -10.01
C ARG A 23 4.63 11.37 -10.88
N GLN A 24 4.28 11.28 -12.16
CA GLN A 24 4.34 12.43 -13.08
C GLN A 24 3.39 13.56 -12.66
N MET A 25 2.28 13.24 -11.99
CA MET A 25 1.37 14.22 -11.39
C MET A 25 1.88 14.83 -10.07
N GLY A 26 3.10 14.50 -9.64
CA GLY A 26 3.74 15.07 -8.45
C GLY A 26 3.41 14.37 -7.13
N TYR A 27 2.82 13.16 -7.16
CA TYR A 27 2.69 12.35 -5.96
C TYR A 27 4.02 11.69 -5.58
N PHE A 28 4.35 11.76 -4.29
CA PHE A 28 5.42 10.93 -3.74
C PHE A 28 4.91 9.51 -3.46
N ILE A 29 5.49 8.50 -4.10
CA ILE A 29 5.14 7.09 -3.86
C ILE A 29 6.30 6.26 -3.28
N GLY A 30 7.35 6.92 -2.76
CA GLY A 30 8.57 6.29 -2.25
C GLY A 30 9.79 6.44 -3.18
N GLU A 31 10.97 6.21 -2.60
CA GLU A 31 12.26 6.15 -3.31
C GLU A 31 12.86 4.74 -3.30
N TYR A 32 12.61 3.94 -2.25
CA TYR A 32 13.01 2.54 -2.22
C TYR A 32 11.97 1.68 -2.96
N LEU A 33 12.14 1.59 -4.28
CA LEU A 33 11.22 0.91 -5.18
C LEU A 33 11.90 -0.22 -5.94
N ASN A 34 11.16 -1.29 -6.27
CA ASN A 34 11.64 -2.29 -7.22
C ASN A 34 11.43 -1.85 -8.69
N VAL A 35 11.82 -2.71 -9.63
CA VAL A 35 11.66 -2.50 -11.09
C VAL A 35 10.21 -2.32 -11.55
N SER A 36 9.26 -2.76 -10.73
CA SER A 36 7.82 -2.62 -10.95
C SER A 36 7.25 -1.36 -10.30
N GLU A 37 8.05 -0.56 -9.61
CA GLU A 37 7.65 0.60 -8.80
C GLU A 37 6.85 0.25 -7.54
N ASP A 38 7.01 -0.97 -7.02
CA ASP A 38 6.46 -1.34 -5.72
C ASP A 38 7.25 -0.71 -4.59
N ALA A 39 6.55 -0.17 -3.59
CA ALA A 39 7.14 0.44 -2.41
C ALA A 39 7.67 -0.64 -1.46
N MET A 40 8.99 -0.85 -1.48
CA MET A 40 9.64 -1.99 -0.84
C MET A 40 9.59 -1.92 0.69
N GLU A 41 9.44 -0.73 1.27
CA GLU A 41 9.26 -0.54 2.72
C GLU A 41 8.04 -1.28 3.29
N PHE A 42 7.04 -1.58 2.47
CA PHE A 42 5.83 -2.29 2.89
C PHE A 42 5.90 -3.81 2.70
N VAL A 43 6.87 -4.32 1.93
CA VAL A 43 6.95 -5.76 1.61
C VAL A 43 7.07 -6.64 2.87
N PRO A 44 7.95 -6.35 3.85
CA PRO A 44 8.04 -7.17 5.06
C PRO A 44 6.75 -7.16 5.89
N PHE A 45 6.08 -6.00 5.97
CA PHE A 45 4.79 -5.88 6.66
C PHE A 45 3.72 -6.74 5.99
N TYR A 46 3.67 -6.77 4.66
CA TYR A 46 2.73 -7.61 3.92
C TYR A 46 3.02 -9.10 4.05
N ASP A 47 4.29 -9.49 3.96
CA ASP A 47 4.71 -10.88 4.14
C ASP A 47 4.33 -11.40 5.53
N HIS A 48 4.43 -10.53 6.55
CA HIS A 48 4.08 -10.89 7.92
C HIS A 48 2.57 -10.90 8.17
N TRP A 49 1.82 -9.88 7.71
CA TRP A 49 0.47 -9.61 8.21
C TRP A 49 -0.68 -9.99 7.27
N ILE A 50 -0.47 -10.20 5.97
CA ILE A 50 -1.59 -10.52 5.04
C ILE A 50 -2.33 -11.79 5.48
N ASN A 51 -1.59 -12.88 5.74
CA ASN A 51 -2.21 -14.16 6.09
C ASN A 51 -2.89 -14.12 7.47
N PRO A 52 -2.24 -13.64 8.55
CA PRO A 52 -2.90 -13.46 9.85
C PRO A 52 -4.14 -12.56 9.78
N PHE A 53 -4.05 -11.43 9.08
CA PHE A 53 -5.17 -10.50 8.93
C PHE A 53 -6.34 -11.13 8.17
N SER A 54 -6.05 -11.90 7.13
CA SER A 54 -7.08 -12.64 6.37
C SER A 54 -7.75 -13.70 7.24
N ALA A 55 -6.99 -14.44 8.04
CA ALA A 55 -7.55 -15.42 8.99
C ALA A 55 -8.42 -14.75 10.05
N TYR A 56 -7.99 -13.62 10.62
CA TYR A 56 -8.81 -12.80 11.53
C TYR A 56 -10.13 -12.38 10.90
N ARG A 57 -10.09 -11.84 9.68
CA ARG A 57 -11.27 -11.29 8.99
C ARG A 57 -12.24 -12.35 8.51
N LEU A 58 -11.74 -13.47 8.00
CA LEU A 58 -12.56 -14.48 7.32
C LEU A 58 -12.92 -15.65 8.23
N GLN A 59 -12.12 -15.92 9.26
CA GLN A 59 -12.26 -17.10 10.11
C GLN A 59 -12.42 -16.73 11.60
N GLY A 60 -12.34 -15.44 11.95
CA GLY A 60 -12.45 -14.99 13.35
C GLY A 60 -11.25 -15.38 14.21
N ALA A 61 -10.09 -15.69 13.60
CA ALA A 61 -8.87 -16.01 14.34
C ALA A 61 -8.41 -14.83 15.20
N HIS A 62 -7.71 -15.08 16.31
CA HIS A 62 -7.15 -14.00 17.12
C HIS A 62 -6.02 -13.27 16.38
N LEU A 63 -5.96 -11.94 16.52
CA LEU A 63 -4.94 -11.09 15.93
C LEU A 63 -4.64 -9.90 16.84
N ASP A 64 -3.35 -9.66 17.07
CA ASP A 64 -2.87 -8.47 17.77
C ASP A 64 -2.87 -7.27 16.79
N LEU A 65 -3.98 -6.53 16.79
CA LEU A 65 -4.16 -5.34 15.95
C LEU A 65 -3.26 -4.18 16.38
N ASP A 66 -2.89 -4.10 17.64
CA ASP A 66 -2.04 -3.03 18.16
C ASP A 66 -0.60 -3.24 17.67
N ARG A 67 -0.09 -4.48 17.74
CA ARG A 67 1.20 -4.83 17.17
C ARG A 67 1.25 -4.62 15.66
N MET A 68 0.22 -5.06 14.93
CA MET A 68 0.11 -4.81 13.49
C MET A 68 0.11 -3.31 13.17
N GLY A 69 -0.58 -2.49 13.98
CA GLY A 69 -0.60 -1.04 13.86
C GLY A 69 0.79 -0.40 14.06
N LEU A 70 1.55 -0.85 15.06
CA LEU A 70 2.91 -0.37 15.32
C LEU A 70 3.87 -0.74 14.17
N ASP A 71 3.84 -1.99 13.72
CA ASP A 71 4.69 -2.44 12.60
C ASP A 71 4.37 -1.65 11.31
N PHE A 72 3.09 -1.40 11.05
CA PHE A 72 2.67 -0.57 9.92
C PHE A 72 3.15 0.88 10.04
N ALA A 73 3.05 1.47 11.25
CA ALA A 73 3.50 2.83 11.50
C ALA A 73 5.01 2.98 11.21
N GLU A 74 5.82 1.99 11.60
CA GLU A 74 7.25 1.98 11.27
C GLU A 74 7.49 1.98 9.75
N CYS A 75 6.77 1.15 8.99
CA CYS A 75 6.85 1.14 7.53
C CYS A 75 6.50 2.51 6.93
N VAL A 76 5.43 3.15 7.41
CA VAL A 76 5.02 4.49 6.94
C VAL A 76 6.09 5.54 7.25
N VAL A 77 6.73 5.47 8.41
CA VAL A 77 7.82 6.38 8.78
C VAL A 77 9.01 6.22 7.83
N ARG A 78 9.47 4.99 7.60
CA ARG A 78 10.61 4.71 6.70
C ARG A 78 10.29 5.13 5.27
N HIS A 79 9.11 4.76 4.77
CA HIS A 79 8.64 5.12 3.43
C HIS A 79 8.63 6.63 3.18
N ARG A 80 8.30 7.41 4.20
CA ARG A 80 8.17 8.86 4.10
C ARG A 80 9.40 9.62 4.55
N ALA A 81 10.45 8.97 5.04
CA ALA A 81 11.67 9.64 5.45
C ALA A 81 12.27 10.55 4.34
N PRO A 82 12.22 10.17 3.04
CA PRO A 82 12.68 11.03 1.95
C PRO A 82 11.67 12.11 1.49
N LEU A 83 10.47 12.18 2.09
CA LEU A 83 9.41 13.09 1.66
C LEU A 83 9.78 14.55 1.98
N HIS A 84 10.01 15.37 0.96
CA HIS A 84 10.22 16.80 1.11
C HIS A 84 8.92 17.59 1.27
N GLU A 85 8.96 18.76 1.93
CA GLU A 85 7.79 19.63 2.20
C GLU A 85 7.02 20.04 0.93
N ARG A 86 7.69 20.08 -0.23
CA ARG A 86 7.06 20.38 -1.53
C ARG A 86 6.09 19.29 -1.99
N ASN A 87 6.24 18.06 -1.50
CA ASN A 87 5.40 16.92 -1.86
C ASN A 87 4.15 16.92 -0.97
N ARG A 88 3.16 17.72 -1.35
CA ARG A 88 1.87 17.83 -0.63
C ARG A 88 1.00 16.57 -0.70
N HIS A 89 1.34 15.65 -1.59
CA HIS A 89 0.60 14.43 -1.87
C HIS A 89 1.54 13.24 -1.79
N TRP A 90 1.13 12.21 -1.05
CA TRP A 90 1.91 11.00 -0.89
C TRP A 90 1.02 9.77 -1.00
N GLY A 91 1.66 8.63 -1.11
CA GLY A 91 1.00 7.35 -1.28
C GLY A 91 2.01 6.23 -1.36
N TRP A 92 1.54 5.05 -1.73
CA TRP A 92 2.41 3.95 -2.11
C TRP A 92 1.69 3.11 -3.16
N LYS A 93 2.50 2.39 -3.92
CA LYS A 93 2.02 1.38 -4.83
C LYS A 93 2.60 0.05 -4.37
N GLU A 94 1.72 -0.90 -4.12
CA GLU A 94 2.08 -2.29 -3.90
C GLU A 94 0.81 -3.12 -4.13
N PRO A 95 0.78 -4.02 -5.13
CA PRO A 95 -0.43 -4.71 -5.56
C PRO A 95 -1.22 -5.37 -4.43
N ARG A 96 -0.53 -6.06 -3.51
CA ARG A 96 -1.10 -6.82 -2.38
C ARG A 96 -1.74 -5.93 -1.30
N SER A 97 -1.64 -4.61 -1.42
CA SER A 97 -2.42 -3.65 -0.62
C SER A 97 -3.93 -3.95 -0.65
N ILE A 98 -4.45 -4.60 -1.71
CA ILE A 98 -5.86 -5.04 -1.80
C ILE A 98 -6.31 -5.89 -0.61
N TYR A 99 -5.41 -6.68 0.00
CA TYR A 99 -5.77 -7.62 1.07
C TYR A 99 -5.95 -6.96 2.43
N LEU A 100 -5.44 -5.74 2.60
CA LEU A 100 -5.41 -5.02 3.87
C LEU A 100 -6.28 -3.74 3.85
N LEU A 101 -7.14 -3.59 2.84
CA LEU A 101 -8.01 -2.41 2.66
C LEU A 101 -8.78 -2.00 3.94
N PRO A 102 -9.46 -2.91 4.68
CA PRO A 102 -10.19 -2.51 5.88
C PRO A 102 -9.26 -2.01 7.00
N PHE A 103 -8.04 -2.55 7.09
CA PHE A 103 -7.03 -2.09 8.03
C PHE A 103 -6.54 -0.68 7.66
N PHE A 104 -6.21 -0.44 6.39
CA PHE A 104 -5.80 0.89 5.94
C PHE A 104 -6.90 1.93 6.11
N HIS A 105 -8.16 1.60 5.81
CA HIS A 105 -9.28 2.54 5.96
C HIS A 105 -9.50 2.96 7.42
N ARG A 106 -9.21 2.06 8.38
CA ARG A 106 -9.28 2.39 9.81
C ARG A 106 -8.22 3.42 10.22
N ILE A 107 -7.05 3.38 9.60
CA ILE A 107 -5.92 4.28 9.91
C ILE A 107 -6.03 5.58 9.13
N PHE A 108 -6.48 5.50 7.89
CA PHE A 108 -6.61 6.60 6.94
C PHE A 108 -8.04 6.62 6.36
N PRO A 109 -9.02 7.19 7.10
CA PRO A 109 -10.42 7.22 6.68
C PRO A 109 -10.66 7.92 5.34
N GLU A 110 -9.83 8.90 5.00
CA GLU A 110 -9.91 9.72 3.77
C GLU A 110 -8.91 9.25 2.70
N MET A 111 -8.34 8.03 2.84
CA MET A 111 -7.44 7.47 1.84
C MET A 111 -8.13 7.33 0.49
N LYS A 112 -7.36 7.52 -0.58
CA LYS A 112 -7.81 7.21 -1.94
C LYS A 112 -7.22 5.88 -2.35
N PHE A 113 -8.02 5.04 -3.00
CA PHE A 113 -7.55 3.75 -3.51
C PHE A 113 -7.78 3.67 -5.03
N ILE A 114 -6.72 3.37 -5.78
CA ILE A 114 -6.83 3.01 -7.20
C ILE A 114 -6.68 1.50 -7.31
N GLN A 115 -7.79 0.82 -7.59
CA GLN A 115 -7.79 -0.59 -7.93
C GLN A 115 -7.58 -0.74 -9.43
N VAL A 116 -6.51 -1.41 -9.84
CA VAL A 116 -6.31 -1.75 -11.26
C VAL A 116 -6.95 -3.10 -11.53
N LEU A 117 -7.88 -3.13 -12.47
CA LEU A 117 -8.52 -4.34 -12.95
C LEU A 117 -8.06 -4.61 -14.38
N ARG A 118 -7.67 -5.84 -14.65
CA ARG A 118 -7.28 -6.32 -15.96
C ARG A 118 -7.87 -7.71 -16.17
N ASP A 119 -8.17 -8.06 -17.41
CA ASP A 119 -8.58 -9.41 -17.75
C ASP A 119 -7.49 -10.41 -17.36
N GLY A 120 -7.87 -11.44 -16.60
CA GLY A 120 -6.92 -12.45 -16.13
C GLY A 120 -6.33 -13.30 -17.23
N ARG A 121 -6.93 -13.32 -18.43
CA ARG A 121 -6.39 -13.98 -19.62
C ARG A 121 -5.24 -13.21 -20.26
N ASP A 122 -5.11 -11.92 -19.94
CA ASP A 122 -4.09 -11.02 -20.49
C ASP A 122 -2.91 -10.79 -19.52
N MET A 123 -2.98 -11.35 -18.31
CA MET A 123 -1.99 -11.16 -17.24
C MET A 123 -0.69 -11.92 -17.48
#